data_AF-A0A1I0TG51-F1
#
_entry.id   AF-A0A1I0TG51-F1
#
_cell.length_a   1.000
_cell.length_b   1.000
_cell.length_c   1.000
_cell.angle_alpha   90.00
_cell.angle_beta   90.00
_cell.angle_gamma   90.00
#
_symmetry.space_group_name_H-M   'P 1'
#
loop_
_entity.id
_entity.type
_entity.pdbx_description
1 polymer ?
#
loop_
_entity_poly.entity_id
_entity_poly.type
_entity_poly.pdbx_seq_one_letter_code
_entity_poly.pdbx_strand_id
1 'polypeptide(L)' 'MTSTPDKTKTDVYFSTMSSKKQVTIPMKVREVLGAEPGDQAMFV' A
#
# COMPACT_ATOMS: atom_id res chain seq x y z
N MET A 1 24.55 -3.55 -7.11
CA MET A 1 23.70 -4.63 -6.58
C MET A 1 22.25 -4.25 -6.85
N THR A 2 21.71 -4.63 -8.00
CA THR A 2 20.30 -4.36 -8.33
C THR A 2 19.54 -5.68 -8.21
N SER A 3 18.94 -5.90 -7.04
CA SER A 3 18.03 -7.01 -6.83
C SER A 3 16.76 -6.75 -7.63
N THR A 4 16.57 -7.50 -8.72
CA THR A 4 15.31 -7.61 -9.44
C THR A 4 14.19 -7.88 -8.42
N PRO A 5 13.10 -7.09 -8.40
CA PRO A 5 12.00 -7.36 -7.49
C PRO A 5 11.40 -8.73 -7.85
N ASP A 6 11.47 -9.66 -6.91
CA ASP A 6 10.83 -10.96 -7.02
C ASP A 6 9.31 -10.75 -7.05
N LYS A 7 8.73 -10.86 -8.25
CA LYS A 7 7.30 -10.61 -8.51
C LYS A 7 6.36 -11.63 -7.83
N THR A 8 6.89 -12.61 -7.09
CA THR A 8 6.08 -13.66 -6.44
C THR A 8 5.85 -13.46 -4.93
N LYS A 9 6.44 -12.41 -4.33
CA LYS A 9 6.25 -12.15 -2.90
C LYS A 9 5.05 -11.24 -2.66
N THR A 10 3.98 -11.81 -2.09
CA THR A 10 2.87 -11.02 -1.55
C THR A 10 3.28 -10.43 -0.20
N ASP A 11 3.58 -9.13 -0.17
CA ASP A 11 3.77 -8.42 1.09
C ASP A 11 2.40 -8.06 1.69
N VAL A 12 2.13 -8.52 2.91
CA VAL A 12 0.89 -8.21 3.64
C VAL A 12 1.15 -7.04 4.60
N TYR A 13 0.28 -6.03 4.56
CA TYR A 13 0.38 -4.84 5.39
C TYR A 13 -0.86 -4.68 6.27
N PHE A 14 -0.66 -4.30 7.53
CA PHE A 14 -1.73 -4.08 8.49
C PHE A 14 -1.87 -2.60 8.82
N SER A 15 -3.10 -2.16 9.10
CA SER A 15 -3.39 -0.80 9.55
C SER A 15 -4.59 -0.82 10.48
N THR A 16 -4.52 -0.06 11.56
CA THR A 16 -5.64 0.08 12.50
C THR A 16 -6.69 1.01 11.93
N MET A 17 -7.96 0.64 12.03
CA MET A 17 -9.08 1.49 11.66
C MET A 17 -9.22 2.64 12.66
N SER A 18 -9.26 3.87 12.16
CA SER A 18 -9.52 5.06 12.96
C SER A 18 -10.99 5.16 13.37
N SER A 19 -11.29 6.04 14.34
CA SER A 19 -12.67 6.33 14.79
C SER A 19 -13.57 6.87 13.67
N LYS A 20 -12.98 7.43 12.61
CA LYS A 20 -13.70 7.91 11.42
C LYS A 20 -13.95 6.81 10.38
N LYS A 21 -13.69 5.54 10.72
CA LYS A 21 -13.78 4.39 9.81
C LYS A 21 -12.85 4.49 8.60
N GLN A 22 -11.68 5.11 8.80
CA GLN A 22 -10.63 5.23 7.78
C GLN A 22 -9.41 4.42 8.18
N VAL A 23 -8.74 3.82 7.20
CA VAL A 23 -7.40 3.21 7.36
C VAL A 23 -6.39 4.06 6.60
N THR A 24 -5.18 4.18 7.15
CA THR A 24 -4.08 4.87 6.47
C THR A 24 -3.29 3.85 5.67
N ILE A 25 -3.15 4.06 4.36
CA ILE A 25 -2.29 3.21 3.53
C ILE A 25 -0.82 3.47 3.93
N PRO A 26 -0.07 2.44 4.36
CA PRO A 26 1.34 2.60 4.78
C PRO A 26 2.21 3.22 3.68
N MET A 27 3.22 4.01 4.06
CA MET A 27 4.10 4.73 3.12
C MET A 27 4.70 3.81 2.06
N LYS A 28 5.23 2.65 2.48
CA LYS A 28 5.85 1.68 1.56
C LYS A 28 4.88 1.20 0.48
N VAL A 29 3.61 1.01 0.80
CA VAL A 29 2.58 0.62 -0.17
C VAL A 29 2.32 1.75 -1.17
N ARG A 30 2.23 3.00 -0.69
CA ARG A 30 2.03 4.18 -1.54
C ARG A 30 3.19 4.39 -2.52
N GLU A 31 4.42 4.24 -2.05
CA GLU A 31 5.63 4.37 -2.88
C GLU A 31 5.70 3.28 -3.96
N VAL A 32 5.42 2.02 -3.61
CA VAL A 32 5.45 0.90 -4.56
C VAL A 32 4.36 1.05 -5.63
N LEU A 33 3.17 1.53 -5.24
CA LEU A 33 2.06 1.74 -6.17
C LEU A 33 2.15 3.06 -6.95
N GLY A 34 3.05 3.97 -6.56
CA GLY A 34 3.11 5.32 -7.13
C GLY A 34 1.85 6.14 -6.90
N ALA A 35 1.18 5.93 -5.76
CA ALA A 35 -0.14 6.51 -5.49
C ALA A 35 -0.03 8.01 -5.12
N GLU A 36 -0.84 8.84 -5.79
CA GLU A 36 -0.91 10.28 -5.61
C GLU A 36 -2.22 10.71 -4.90
N PRO A 37 -2.25 11.89 -4.25
CA PRO A 37 -3.47 12.43 -3.66
C PRO A 37 -4.57 12.61 -4.72
N GLY A 38 -5.70 11.93 -4.51
CA GLY A 38 -6.85 11.98 -5.42
C GLY A 38 -7.07 10.69 -6.21
N ASP A 39 -6.09 9.78 -6.20
CA ASP A 39 -6.23 8.48 -6.84
C ASP A 39 -7.35 7.65 -6.21
N GLN A 40 -8.08 6.92 -7.06
CA GLN A 40 -9.06 5.94 -6.62
C GLN A 40 -8.39 4.59 -6.39
N ALA A 41 -8.68 3.99 -5.25
CA ALA A 41 -8.22 2.65 -4.91
C ALA A 41 -9.42 1.69 -4.78
N MET A 42 -9.26 0.50 -5.34
CA MET A 42 -10.19 -0.62 -5.16
C MET A 42 -9.61 -1.58 -4.12
N PHE A 43 -10.45 -2.01 -3.17
CA PHE A 43 -10.09 -3.01 -2.16
C PHE A 43 -10.86 -4.30 -2.45
N VAL A 44 -10.19 -5.45 -2.35
CA VAL A 44 -10.77 -6.80 -2.51
C VAL A 44 -10.74 -7.56 -1.19
#